data_AF-B5VIR2-F1
#
_entry.id   AF-B5VIR2-F1
#
_cell.length_a   1.000
_cell.length_b   1.000
_cell.length_c   1.000
_cell.angle_alpha   90.00
_cell.angle_beta   90.00
_cell.angle_gamma   90.00
#
_symmetry.space_group_name_H-M   'P 1'
#
loop_
_entity.id
_entity.type
_entity.pdbx_description
1 polymer ?
#
loop_
_entity_poly.entity_id
_entity_poly.type
_entity_poly.pdbx_seq_one_letter_code
_entity_poly.pdbx_strand_id
1 'polypeptide(L)'
;LDFVNEYGYPVIIKAAFGGGGRGMRVVREGDDVADAFQRATSEARTAFGNGTCFVERFLDKPKHIEVQLLADNHGNVVHLFERDCSVQRRHQKVVEVAPAKTLPREVRDAILTDAVKLAKECGYRNAGTAEFLVDNQNRHYFIEINPRIQVEHTITEEITGIDIVAAQIQIAAGASLPQLGLFQDKITTRGFAIQCRITTEDPAKNFQPDTGRIEVYRSAGGNGVRLDGGNAYAGTIISPHYDSMLVKCSCSGSTYEIVRRKMIRALIEFRIRGVKTNIPFLLTLLTHPVFIEGTYWTTFIDDTPQLFQMVSSQNR
;
A
#
# COMPACT_ATOMS: atom_id res chain seq x y z
N LEU A 1 -3.12 3.02 -32.89
CA LEU A 1 -2.50 1.74 -33.29
C LEU A 1 -1.00 1.78 -33.03
N ASP A 2 -0.30 2.85 -33.39
CA ASP A 2 1.15 3.00 -33.15
C ASP A 2 1.58 2.69 -31.70
N PHE A 3 0.91 3.26 -30.70
CA PHE A 3 1.16 2.96 -29.29
C PHE A 3 1.02 1.46 -28.96
N VAL A 4 0.02 0.79 -29.53
CA VAL A 4 -0.20 -0.65 -29.32
C VAL A 4 0.88 -1.47 -30.03
N ASN A 5 1.36 -1.04 -31.20
CA ASN A 5 2.43 -1.73 -31.92
C ASN A 5 3.78 -1.59 -31.19
N GLU A 6 4.03 -0.44 -30.58
CA GLU A 6 5.26 -0.15 -29.84
C GLU A 6 5.26 -0.80 -28.46
N TYR A 7 4.16 -0.68 -27.72
CA TYR A 7 4.06 -1.11 -26.33
C TYR A 7 3.22 -2.38 -26.12
N GLY A 8 2.65 -2.98 -27.15
CA GLY A 8 1.87 -4.21 -27.05
C GLY A 8 0.57 -4.10 -26.24
N TYR A 9 -0.19 -5.20 -26.23
CA TYR A 9 -1.39 -5.36 -25.41
C TYR A 9 -1.07 -5.88 -23.99
N PRO A 10 -2.03 -5.78 -23.05
CA PRO A 10 -3.27 -5.00 -23.14
C PRO A 10 -3.03 -3.50 -22.92
N VAL A 11 -3.91 -2.68 -23.51
CA VAL A 11 -3.93 -1.23 -23.31
C VAL A 11 -5.27 -0.79 -22.71
N ILE A 12 -5.30 0.38 -22.07
CA ILE A 12 -6.53 1.00 -21.61
C ILE A 12 -6.68 2.36 -22.28
N ILE A 13 -7.86 2.58 -22.85
CA ILE A 13 -8.28 3.86 -23.38
C ILE A 13 -8.96 4.59 -22.23
N LYS A 14 -8.55 5.84 -21.95
CA LYS A 14 -9.09 6.67 -20.88
C LYS A 14 -9.52 8.03 -21.43
N ALA A 15 -10.65 8.53 -20.96
CA ALA A 15 -11.06 9.91 -21.19
C ALA A 15 -10.13 10.88 -20.43
N ALA A 16 -9.60 11.89 -21.11
CA ALA A 16 -8.66 12.87 -20.53
C ALA A 16 -9.29 13.72 -19.41
N PHE A 17 -10.61 13.95 -19.49
CA PHE A 17 -11.37 14.75 -18.54
C PHE A 17 -12.42 13.92 -17.79
N GLY A 18 -12.28 12.58 -17.83
CA GLY A 18 -13.23 11.66 -17.20
C GLY A 18 -12.89 11.34 -15.75
N GLY A 19 -13.88 10.83 -15.00
CA GLY A 19 -13.73 10.35 -13.63
C GLY A 19 -14.77 9.29 -13.28
N GLY A 20 -14.50 8.51 -12.23
CA GLY A 20 -15.47 7.54 -11.68
C GLY A 20 -15.74 6.30 -12.55
N GLY A 21 -14.78 5.86 -13.36
CA GLY A 21 -14.91 4.61 -14.12
C GLY A 21 -15.50 4.73 -15.53
N ARG A 22 -16.05 5.90 -15.89
CA ARG A 22 -16.73 6.13 -17.18
C ARG A 22 -15.78 6.61 -18.26
N GLY A 23 -16.00 6.19 -19.51
CA GLY A 23 -15.13 6.52 -20.63
C GLY A 23 -13.76 5.83 -20.56
N MET A 24 -13.67 4.67 -19.90
CA MET A 24 -12.48 3.84 -19.86
C MET A 24 -12.77 2.47 -20.48
N ARG A 25 -11.86 1.96 -21.32
CA ARG A 25 -11.99 0.63 -21.95
C ARG A 25 -10.66 -0.07 -22.02
N VAL A 26 -10.61 -1.29 -21.52
CA VAL A 26 -9.47 -2.18 -21.70
C VAL A 26 -9.59 -2.83 -23.08
N VAL A 27 -8.49 -2.84 -23.82
CA VAL A 27 -8.35 -3.46 -25.13
C VAL A 27 -7.26 -4.51 -25.01
N ARG A 28 -7.61 -5.77 -25.28
CA ARG A 28 -6.73 -6.93 -25.22
C ARG A 28 -6.38 -7.38 -26.63
N GLU A 29 -5.43 -8.32 -26.74
CA GLU A 29 -5.05 -8.89 -28.03
C GLU A 29 -6.25 -9.54 -28.71
N GLY A 30 -6.48 -9.20 -29.98
CA GLY A 30 -7.64 -9.64 -30.76
C GLY A 30 -8.85 -8.70 -30.72
N ASP A 31 -8.89 -7.72 -29.80
CA ASP A 31 -9.95 -6.71 -29.77
C ASP A 31 -9.75 -5.66 -30.89
N ASP A 32 -10.85 -5.07 -31.36
CA ASP A 32 -10.82 -3.95 -32.29
C ASP A 32 -10.52 -2.63 -31.53
N VAL A 33 -9.27 -2.18 -31.61
CA VAL A 33 -8.79 -0.93 -31.01
C VAL A 33 -9.57 0.29 -31.51
N ALA A 34 -9.92 0.33 -32.81
CA ALA A 34 -10.58 1.48 -33.41
C ALA A 34 -12.02 1.61 -32.89
N ASP A 35 -12.75 0.50 -32.86
CA ASP A 35 -14.10 0.42 -32.29
C ASP A 35 -14.09 0.72 -30.78
N ALA A 36 -13.14 0.17 -30.02
CA ALA A 36 -12.97 0.49 -28.61
C ALA A 36 -12.71 1.99 -28.36
N PHE A 37 -11.87 2.63 -29.20
CA PHE A 37 -11.58 4.06 -29.10
C PHE A 37 -12.79 4.92 -29.43
N GLN A 38 -13.51 4.62 -30.52
CA GLN A 38 -14.73 5.33 -30.89
C GLN A 38 -15.78 5.27 -29.78
N ARG A 39 -15.99 4.10 -29.17
CA ARG A 39 -16.92 3.95 -28.05
C ARG A 39 -16.49 4.73 -26.83
N ALA A 40 -15.21 4.68 -26.45
CA ALA A 40 -14.68 5.46 -25.33
C ALA A 40 -14.84 6.97 -25.55
N THR A 41 -14.54 7.46 -26.76
CA THR A 41 -14.73 8.87 -27.16
C THR A 41 -16.19 9.30 -27.11
N SER A 42 -17.11 8.47 -27.62
CA SER A 42 -18.55 8.75 -27.61
C SER A 42 -19.11 8.84 -26.19
N GLU A 43 -18.71 7.90 -25.33
CA GLU A 43 -19.08 7.87 -23.91
C GLU A 43 -18.52 9.08 -23.17
N ALA A 44 -17.25 9.44 -23.41
CA ALA A 44 -16.60 10.60 -22.82
C ALA A 44 -17.30 11.91 -23.23
N ARG A 45 -17.65 12.05 -24.52
CA ARG A 45 -18.39 13.21 -25.03
C ARG A 45 -19.76 13.34 -24.38
N THR A 46 -20.45 12.21 -24.19
CA THR A 46 -21.79 12.18 -23.58
C THR A 46 -21.75 12.48 -22.09
N ALA A 47 -20.78 11.92 -21.36
CA ALA A 47 -20.69 12.05 -19.91
C ALA A 47 -20.01 13.35 -19.45
N PHE A 48 -19.04 13.85 -20.22
CA PHE A 48 -18.15 14.94 -19.79
C PHE A 48 -18.11 16.13 -20.77
N GLY A 49 -18.88 16.09 -21.86
CA GLY A 49 -18.90 17.13 -22.89
C GLY A 49 -17.63 17.17 -23.77
N ASN A 50 -16.63 16.35 -23.47
CA ASN A 50 -15.35 16.31 -24.15
C ASN A 50 -14.95 14.86 -24.49
N GLY A 51 -14.69 14.60 -25.78
CA GLY A 51 -14.33 13.28 -26.29
C GLY A 51 -12.82 12.98 -26.32
N THR A 52 -11.97 13.87 -25.80
CA THR A 52 -10.52 13.63 -25.76
C THR A 52 -10.21 12.37 -24.95
N CYS A 53 -9.57 11.41 -25.59
CA CYS A 53 -9.10 10.17 -24.99
C CYS A 53 -7.59 10.01 -25.22
N PHE A 54 -6.95 9.29 -24.31
CA PHE A 54 -5.56 8.86 -24.43
C PHE A 54 -5.47 7.36 -24.19
N VAL A 55 -4.35 6.76 -24.60
CA VAL A 55 -4.09 5.32 -24.45
C VAL A 55 -2.90 5.15 -23.53
N GLU A 56 -3.04 4.28 -22.54
CA GLU A 56 -1.96 3.84 -21.67
C GLU A 56 -1.87 2.33 -21.70
N ARG A 57 -0.76 1.79 -21.20
CA ARG A 57 -0.68 0.35 -20.96
C ARG A 57 -1.68 -0.05 -19.87
N PHE A 58 -2.41 -1.13 -20.09
CA PHE A 58 -3.23 -1.73 -19.05
C PHE A 58 -2.36 -2.71 -18.28
N LEU A 59 -2.26 -2.50 -16.97
CA LEU A 59 -1.53 -3.42 -16.11
C LEU A 59 -2.52 -4.40 -15.52
N ASP A 60 -2.42 -5.66 -15.95
CA ASP A 60 -3.27 -6.74 -15.47
C ASP A 60 -2.67 -7.31 -14.18
N LYS A 61 -3.43 -7.22 -13.08
CA LYS A 61 -3.03 -7.66 -11.74
C LYS A 61 -1.63 -7.16 -11.32
N PRO A 62 -1.37 -5.84 -11.38
CA PRO A 62 -0.07 -5.32 -10.99
C PRO A 62 0.15 -5.47 -9.48
N LYS A 63 1.43 -5.48 -9.10
CA LYS A 63 1.83 -5.14 -7.73
C LYS A 63 1.98 -3.63 -7.60
N HIS A 64 1.63 -3.10 -6.43
CA HIS A 64 1.93 -1.74 -6.03
C HIS A 64 3.18 -1.78 -5.14
N ILE A 65 4.30 -1.31 -5.67
CA ILE A 65 5.59 -1.25 -4.99
C ILE A 65 5.96 0.20 -4.78
N GLU A 66 6.43 0.55 -3.60
CA GLU A 66 6.78 1.93 -3.29
C GLU A 66 8.11 2.03 -2.56
N VAL A 67 8.87 3.09 -2.81
CA VAL A 67 10.22 3.29 -2.27
C VAL A 67 10.24 4.44 -1.28
N GLN A 68 10.69 4.15 -0.05
CA GLN A 68 10.91 5.19 0.94
C GLN A 68 12.15 6.01 0.60
N LEU A 69 12.00 7.33 0.55
CA LEU A 69 13.08 8.27 0.31
C LEU A 69 13.33 9.14 1.54
N LEU A 70 14.60 9.48 1.78
CA LEU A 70 15.02 10.58 2.65
C LEU A 70 16.00 11.45 1.87
N ALA A 71 15.75 12.76 1.86
CA ALA A 71 16.61 13.74 1.21
C ALA A 71 16.89 14.94 2.11
N ASP A 72 18.13 15.44 2.14
CA ASP A 72 18.49 16.63 2.93
C ASP A 72 18.53 17.92 2.10
N ASN A 73 18.84 19.04 2.76
CA ASN A 73 18.98 20.35 2.12
C ASN A 73 20.30 20.52 1.34
N HIS A 74 21.16 19.50 1.32
CA HIS A 74 22.51 19.52 0.74
C HIS A 74 22.61 18.68 -0.54
N GLY A 75 21.47 18.18 -1.05
CA GLY A 75 21.39 17.37 -2.27
C GLY A 75 21.67 15.88 -2.06
N ASN A 76 21.83 15.42 -0.81
CA ASN A 76 21.95 13.99 -0.53
C ASN A 76 20.57 13.35 -0.53
N VAL A 77 20.47 12.17 -1.15
CA VAL A 77 19.24 11.37 -1.21
C VAL A 77 19.62 9.91 -0.96
N VAL A 78 18.88 9.25 -0.08
CA VAL A 78 18.96 7.80 0.15
C VAL A 78 17.57 7.17 0.04
N HIS A 79 17.53 5.90 -0.36
CA HIS A 79 16.34 5.07 -0.21
C HIS A 79 16.44 4.20 1.05
N LEU A 80 15.29 3.92 1.66
CA LEU A 80 15.15 2.98 2.78
C LEU A 80 14.46 1.67 2.35
N PHE A 81 14.75 1.24 1.12
CA PHE A 81 14.16 0.08 0.45
C PHE A 81 12.67 0.27 0.10
N GLU A 82 12.06 -0.79 -0.41
CA GLU A 82 10.69 -0.80 -0.89
C GLU A 82 9.69 -1.43 0.09
N ARG A 83 8.42 -1.12 -0.12
CA ARG A 83 7.27 -1.78 0.48
C ARG A 83 6.37 -2.35 -0.62
N ASP A 84 5.76 -3.50 -0.34
CA ASP A 84 4.67 -4.06 -1.14
C ASP A 84 3.33 -3.66 -0.50
N CYS A 85 2.60 -2.80 -1.21
CA CYS A 85 1.32 -2.24 -0.80
C CYS A 85 0.19 -2.73 -1.72
N SER A 86 0.38 -3.88 -2.36
CA SER A 86 -0.56 -4.46 -3.33
C SER A 86 -1.84 -4.99 -2.68
N VAL A 87 -1.85 -5.26 -1.37
CA VAL A 87 -3.06 -5.75 -0.70
C VAL A 87 -4.00 -4.57 -0.43
N GLN A 88 -4.90 -4.35 -1.38
CA GLN A 88 -5.80 -3.20 -1.42
C GLN A 88 -7.26 -3.64 -1.57
N ARG A 89 -8.17 -2.80 -1.10
CA ARG A 89 -9.60 -2.89 -1.37
C ARG A 89 -10.06 -1.56 -1.95
N ARG A 90 -10.71 -1.56 -3.13
CA ARG A 90 -11.14 -0.32 -3.80
C ARG A 90 -10.03 0.74 -3.87
N HIS A 91 -8.81 0.30 -4.19
CA HIS A 91 -7.59 1.14 -4.28
C HIS A 91 -7.09 1.73 -2.95
N GLN A 92 -7.61 1.28 -1.80
CA GLN A 92 -7.10 1.66 -0.48
C GLN A 92 -6.20 0.55 0.08
N LYS A 93 -5.00 0.91 0.56
CA LYS A 93 -4.03 -0.02 1.18
C LYS A 93 -4.60 -0.57 2.50
N VAL A 94 -4.55 -1.89 2.65
CA VAL A 94 -5.13 -2.60 3.82
C VAL A 94 -4.04 -3.29 4.64
N VAL A 95 -3.10 -3.97 3.97
CA VAL A 95 -1.93 -4.62 4.57
C VAL A 95 -0.70 -4.28 3.75
N GLU A 96 0.35 -3.85 4.43
CA GLU A 96 1.61 -3.49 3.79
C GLU A 96 2.74 -4.40 4.30
N VAL A 97 3.71 -4.71 3.44
CA VAL A 97 4.84 -5.61 3.75
C VAL A 97 6.16 -4.95 3.35
N ALA A 98 7.19 -5.05 4.20
CA ALA A 98 8.55 -4.63 3.86
C ALA A 98 9.57 -5.72 4.21
N PRO A 99 10.59 -5.99 3.37
CA PRO A 99 10.63 -5.67 1.94
C PRO A 99 9.60 -6.50 1.16
N ALA A 100 9.46 -6.25 -0.14
CA ALA A 100 8.55 -7.00 -1.01
C ALA A 100 9.03 -8.47 -1.17
N LYS A 101 8.21 -9.43 -0.74
CA LYS A 101 8.60 -10.85 -0.64
C LYS A 101 8.99 -11.48 -1.99
N THR A 102 8.22 -11.21 -3.03
CA THR A 102 8.30 -11.88 -4.34
C THR A 102 8.86 -10.99 -5.43
N LEU A 103 9.34 -9.80 -5.09
CA LEU A 103 9.93 -8.87 -6.05
C LEU A 103 11.33 -9.36 -6.46
N PRO A 104 11.59 -9.62 -7.76
CA PRO A 104 12.91 -10.02 -8.21
C PRO A 104 13.95 -8.94 -7.92
N ARG A 105 15.18 -9.35 -7.62
CA ARG A 105 16.26 -8.45 -7.20
C ARG A 105 16.56 -7.38 -8.25
N GLU A 106 16.61 -7.76 -9.53
CA GLU A 106 16.88 -6.82 -10.62
C GLU A 106 15.82 -5.72 -10.72
N VAL A 107 14.54 -6.08 -10.54
CA VAL A 107 13.42 -5.13 -10.52
C VAL A 107 13.50 -4.23 -9.30
N ARG A 108 13.79 -4.79 -8.13
CA ARG A 108 14.02 -4.02 -6.90
C ARG A 108 15.11 -2.98 -7.11
N ASP A 109 16.29 -3.41 -7.57
CA ASP A 109 17.44 -2.53 -7.75
C ASP A 109 17.14 -1.41 -8.77
N ALA A 110 16.39 -1.71 -9.84
CA ALA A 110 15.94 -0.73 -10.82
C ALA A 110 14.97 0.30 -10.22
N ILE A 111 13.93 -0.15 -9.51
CA ILE A 111 12.95 0.71 -8.84
C ILE A 111 13.62 1.64 -7.80
N LEU A 112 14.54 1.09 -7.00
CA LEU A 112 15.28 1.87 -6.01
C LEU A 112 16.17 2.93 -6.67
N THR A 113 16.83 2.58 -7.77
CA THR A 113 17.67 3.50 -8.56
C THR A 113 16.83 4.62 -9.17
N ASP A 114 15.70 4.29 -9.79
CA ASP A 114 14.82 5.26 -10.43
C ASP A 114 14.15 6.19 -9.41
N ALA A 115 13.75 5.68 -8.25
CA ALA A 115 13.20 6.50 -7.16
C ALA A 115 14.21 7.55 -6.67
N VAL A 116 15.47 7.16 -6.46
CA VAL A 116 16.54 8.10 -6.05
C VAL A 116 16.84 9.09 -7.17
N LYS A 117 16.88 8.64 -8.43
CA LYS A 117 17.09 9.50 -9.60
C LYS A 117 16.00 10.57 -9.70
N LEU A 118 14.73 10.17 -9.60
CA LEU A 118 13.58 11.09 -9.61
C LEU A 118 13.69 12.12 -8.50
N ALA A 119 13.99 11.68 -7.27
CA ALA A 119 14.12 12.57 -6.11
C ALA A 119 15.27 13.58 -6.26
N LYS A 120 16.41 13.16 -6.84
CA LYS A 120 17.53 14.07 -7.11
C LYS A 120 17.16 15.11 -8.18
N GLU A 121 16.53 14.68 -9.27
CA GLU A 121 16.20 15.55 -10.39
C GLU A 121 15.20 16.65 -10.01
N CYS A 122 14.25 16.34 -9.14
CA CYS A 122 13.29 17.33 -8.65
C CYS A 122 13.78 18.14 -7.44
N GLY A 123 15.02 17.93 -6.98
CA GLY A 123 15.55 18.59 -5.79
C GLY A 123 14.73 18.28 -4.53
N TYR A 124 14.26 17.04 -4.40
CA TYR A 124 13.41 16.58 -3.30
C TYR A 124 14.06 16.83 -1.95
N ARG A 125 13.23 17.09 -0.93
CA ARG A 125 13.69 17.34 0.45
C ARG A 125 12.77 16.61 1.43
N ASN A 126 13.34 16.26 2.58
CA ASN A 126 12.66 15.56 3.67
C ASN A 126 12.26 14.11 3.28
N ALA A 127 11.31 13.51 3.99
CA ALA A 127 10.82 12.17 3.65
C ALA A 127 9.78 12.21 2.53
N GLY A 128 9.80 11.21 1.67
CA GLY A 128 8.83 11.02 0.60
C GLY A 128 8.71 9.56 0.20
N THR A 129 7.75 9.25 -0.65
CA THR A 129 7.64 7.90 -1.21
C THR A 129 7.35 7.97 -2.70
N ALA A 130 8.18 7.31 -3.50
CA ALA A 130 7.94 7.11 -4.93
C ALA A 130 7.17 5.81 -5.13
N GLU A 131 6.00 5.87 -5.76
CA GLU A 131 5.11 4.73 -5.99
C GLU A 131 5.22 4.22 -7.44
N PHE A 132 5.20 2.90 -7.59
CA PHE A 132 5.33 2.19 -8.85
C PHE A 132 4.30 1.07 -8.95
N LEU A 133 3.83 0.81 -10.17
CA LEU A 133 3.17 -0.44 -10.51
C LEU A 133 4.18 -1.39 -11.14
N VAL A 134 4.16 -2.66 -10.74
CA VAL A 134 4.99 -3.73 -11.32
C VAL A 134 4.07 -4.76 -11.94
N ASP A 135 4.25 -5.04 -13.23
CA ASP A 135 3.45 -6.03 -13.95
C ASP A 135 4.03 -7.45 -13.86
N ASN A 136 3.27 -8.42 -14.37
CA ASN A 136 3.66 -9.84 -14.36
C ASN A 136 4.89 -10.16 -15.24
N GLN A 137 5.33 -9.20 -16.07
CA GLN A 137 6.54 -9.31 -16.88
C GLN A 137 7.72 -8.59 -16.20
N ASN A 138 7.60 -8.25 -14.91
CA ASN A 138 8.63 -7.61 -14.11
C ASN A 138 9.03 -6.21 -14.60
N ARG A 139 8.13 -5.51 -15.32
CA ARG A 139 8.35 -4.12 -15.72
C ARG A 139 7.71 -3.20 -14.68
N HIS A 140 8.43 -2.15 -14.29
CA HIS A 140 7.94 -1.15 -13.35
C HIS A 140 7.55 0.16 -14.06
N TYR A 141 6.52 0.81 -13.54
CA TYR A 141 5.96 2.04 -14.06
C TYR A 141 5.75 3.02 -12.91
N PHE A 142 6.39 4.17 -12.98
CA PHE A 142 6.18 5.24 -12.01
C PHE A 142 4.73 5.75 -12.03
N ILE A 143 4.17 6.00 -10.86
CA ILE A 143 2.81 6.55 -10.69
C ILE A 143 2.90 7.97 -10.16
N GLU A 144 3.45 8.13 -8.95
CA GLU A 144 3.48 9.38 -8.22
C GLU A 144 4.60 9.40 -7.18
N ILE A 145 4.93 10.61 -6.69
CA ILE A 145 5.64 10.78 -5.41
C ILE A 145 4.63 11.33 -4.42
N ASN A 146 4.51 10.68 -3.26
CA ASN A 146 3.84 11.23 -2.10
C ASN A 146 4.83 12.12 -1.33
N PRO A 147 4.68 13.47 -1.35
CA PRO A 147 5.67 14.38 -0.80
C PRO A 147 5.52 14.56 0.72
N ARG A 148 5.34 13.45 1.43
CA ARG A 148 5.01 13.40 2.86
C ARG A 148 5.34 12.01 3.43
N ILE A 149 5.32 11.90 4.75
CA ILE A 149 5.30 10.59 5.40
C ILE A 149 4.00 9.84 5.07
N GLN A 150 4.09 8.53 4.98
CA GLN A 150 2.95 7.64 4.77
C GLN A 150 2.61 6.84 6.03
N VAL A 151 1.42 6.26 6.06
CA VAL A 151 0.90 5.54 7.24
C VAL A 151 1.75 4.30 7.54
N GLU A 152 2.23 3.65 6.49
CA GLU A 152 3.03 2.43 6.40
C GLU A 152 4.56 2.65 6.52
N HIS A 153 5.02 3.85 6.90
CA HIS A 153 6.46 4.07 7.16
C HIS A 153 7.01 3.13 8.25
N THR A 154 6.17 2.71 9.20
CA THR A 154 6.54 1.89 10.36
C THR A 154 7.27 0.60 9.98
N ILE A 155 6.82 -0.08 8.93
CA ILE A 155 7.44 -1.35 8.48
C ILE A 155 8.81 -1.12 7.83
N THR A 156 9.05 0.06 7.26
CA THR A 156 10.39 0.46 6.82
C THR A 156 11.31 0.74 8.02
N GLU A 157 10.81 1.41 9.06
CA GLU A 157 11.58 1.63 10.30
C GLU A 157 11.93 0.30 10.97
N GLU A 158 10.99 -0.66 11.02
CA GLU A 158 11.21 -1.98 11.60
C GLU A 158 12.32 -2.78 10.89
N ILE A 159 12.39 -2.72 9.55
CA ILE A 159 13.41 -3.47 8.80
C ILE A 159 14.76 -2.74 8.71
N THR A 160 14.80 -1.41 8.84
CA THR A 160 16.05 -0.64 8.71
C THR A 160 16.66 -0.24 10.06
N GLY A 161 15.82 -0.08 11.09
CA GLY A 161 16.17 0.53 12.37
C GLY A 161 16.32 2.05 12.31
N ILE A 162 15.86 2.69 11.23
CA ILE A 162 15.95 4.15 11.05
C ILE A 162 14.62 4.76 11.45
N ASP A 163 14.66 5.72 12.38
CA ASP A 163 13.50 6.55 12.75
C ASP A 163 13.32 7.65 11.70
N ILE A 164 12.31 7.48 10.86
CA ILE A 164 12.03 8.35 9.71
C ILE A 164 11.51 9.69 10.22
N VAL A 165 10.62 9.70 11.21
CA VAL A 165 10.04 10.95 11.74
C VAL A 165 11.11 11.82 12.40
N ALA A 166 11.99 11.22 13.21
CA ALA A 166 13.13 11.93 13.78
C ALA A 166 14.08 12.45 12.70
N ALA A 167 14.35 11.67 11.65
CA ALA A 167 15.16 12.12 10.52
C ALA A 167 14.50 13.31 9.81
N GLN A 168 13.18 13.30 9.59
CA GLN A 168 12.45 14.44 9.00
C GLN A 168 12.66 15.72 9.80
N ILE A 169 12.56 15.64 11.13
CA ILE A 169 12.73 16.80 12.02
C ILE A 169 14.17 17.32 11.96
N GLN A 170 15.17 16.42 12.02
CA GLN A 170 16.57 16.82 11.99
C GLN A 170 16.97 17.41 10.62
N ILE A 171 16.47 16.85 9.52
CA ILE A 171 16.66 17.40 8.17
C ILE A 171 16.04 18.80 8.08
N ALA A 172 14.82 18.98 8.60
CA ALA A 172 14.17 20.29 8.63
C ALA A 172 14.96 21.31 9.48
N ALA A 173 15.66 20.85 10.52
CA ALA A 173 16.58 21.65 11.31
C ALA A 173 17.96 21.90 10.64
N GLY A 174 18.19 21.37 9.44
CA GLY A 174 19.39 21.62 8.64
C GLY A 174 20.45 20.52 8.67
N ALA A 175 20.21 19.42 9.39
CA ALA A 175 21.12 18.29 9.40
C ALA A 175 21.25 17.64 8.01
N SER A 176 22.46 17.23 7.64
CA SER A 176 22.71 16.45 6.44
C SER A 176 22.57 14.94 6.70
N LEU A 177 22.25 14.15 5.67
CA LEU A 177 22.17 12.70 5.79
C LEU A 177 23.48 12.07 6.31
N PRO A 178 24.69 12.52 5.88
CA PRO A 178 25.95 12.09 6.48
C PRO A 178 26.07 12.37 7.99
N GLN A 179 25.58 13.52 8.49
CA GLN A 179 25.57 13.83 9.93
C GLN A 179 24.62 12.89 10.70
N LEU A 180 23.54 12.46 10.07
CA LEU A 180 22.61 11.46 10.60
C LEU A 180 23.14 10.02 10.47
N GLY A 181 24.33 9.82 9.90
CA GLY A 181 24.91 8.50 9.65
C GLY A 181 24.22 7.72 8.53
N LEU A 182 23.42 8.40 7.70
CA LEU A 182 22.64 7.79 6.63
C LEU A 182 23.42 7.80 5.32
N PHE A 183 24.15 6.72 5.07
CA PHE A 183 24.86 6.45 3.82
C PHE A 183 24.24 5.24 3.13
N GLN A 184 24.02 5.31 1.81
CA GLN A 184 23.26 4.29 1.08
C GLN A 184 23.84 2.87 1.23
N ASP A 185 25.16 2.75 1.27
CA ASP A 185 25.92 1.50 1.43
C ASP A 185 25.87 0.90 2.84
N LYS A 186 25.48 1.69 3.85
CA LYS A 186 25.35 1.26 5.25
C LYS A 186 23.92 0.92 5.66
N ILE A 187 22.93 1.33 4.86
CA ILE A 187 21.52 1.05 5.13
C ILE A 187 21.23 -0.39 4.71
N THR A 188 20.80 -1.21 5.67
CA THR A 188 20.55 -2.65 5.47
C THR A 188 19.18 -3.03 5.98
N THR A 189 18.59 -4.07 5.37
CA THR A 189 17.33 -4.66 5.82
C THR A 189 17.55 -5.76 6.85
N ARG A 190 16.67 -5.87 7.84
CA ARG A 190 16.65 -6.92 8.86
C ARG A 190 15.32 -7.67 8.80
N GLY A 191 15.34 -8.83 8.15
CA GLY A 191 14.15 -9.69 8.05
C GLY A 191 13.00 -9.03 7.29
N PHE A 192 11.78 -9.20 7.82
CA PHE A 192 10.53 -8.70 7.27
C PHE A 192 9.68 -8.02 8.33
N ALA A 193 8.86 -7.08 7.89
CA ALA A 193 7.83 -6.44 8.68
C ALA A 193 6.48 -6.43 7.92
N ILE A 194 5.38 -6.55 8.66
CA ILE A 194 4.00 -6.48 8.13
C ILE A 194 3.23 -5.49 8.99
N GLN A 195 2.45 -4.60 8.38
CA GLN A 195 1.51 -3.72 9.06
C GLN A 195 0.08 -4.13 8.71
N CYS A 196 -0.78 -4.16 9.73
CA CYS A 196 -2.22 -4.20 9.57
C CYS A 196 -2.86 -3.00 10.28
N ARG A 197 -3.83 -2.37 9.62
CA ARG A 197 -4.66 -1.30 10.22
C ARG A 197 -5.89 -1.94 10.84
N ILE A 198 -6.02 -1.84 12.16
CA ILE A 198 -7.22 -2.28 12.86
C ILE A 198 -8.21 -1.12 12.84
N THR A 199 -9.36 -1.32 12.21
CA THR A 199 -10.42 -0.31 12.01
C THR A 199 -11.73 -0.74 12.65
N THR A 200 -12.70 0.17 12.75
CA THR A 200 -14.09 -0.16 13.14
C THR A 200 -14.97 -0.66 12.00
N GLU A 201 -14.41 -0.86 10.80
CA GLU A 201 -15.17 -1.34 9.65
C GLU A 201 -15.69 -2.76 9.88
N ASP A 202 -17.00 -2.96 9.70
CA ASP A 202 -17.64 -4.27 9.78
C ASP A 202 -17.56 -4.98 8.41
N PRO A 203 -16.72 -6.02 8.25
CA PRO A 203 -16.57 -6.66 6.95
C PRO A 203 -17.84 -7.41 6.51
N ALA A 204 -18.74 -7.78 7.43
CA ALA A 204 -20.03 -8.39 7.11
C ALA A 204 -21.04 -7.38 6.55
N LYS A 205 -20.81 -6.07 6.77
CA LYS A 205 -21.62 -4.97 6.24
C LYS A 205 -20.85 -4.14 5.22
N ASN A 206 -20.11 -4.82 4.34
CA ASN A 206 -19.34 -4.18 3.27
C ASN A 206 -18.35 -3.11 3.79
N PHE A 207 -17.76 -3.35 4.97
CA PHE A 207 -16.80 -2.47 5.65
C PHE A 207 -17.40 -1.12 6.05
N GLN A 208 -18.68 -1.08 6.40
CA GLN A 208 -19.26 0.11 7.01
C GLN A 208 -18.57 0.36 8.37
N PRO A 209 -18.01 1.56 8.64
CA PRO A 209 -17.45 1.90 9.94
C PRO A 209 -18.50 1.83 11.04
N ASP A 210 -18.22 1.08 12.09
CA ASP A 210 -19.01 1.09 13.32
C ASP A 210 -18.61 2.29 14.20
N THR A 211 -19.56 2.76 15.00
CA THR A 211 -19.39 3.92 15.89
C THR A 211 -19.95 3.61 17.26
N GLY A 212 -19.48 4.32 18.27
CA GLY A 212 -19.94 4.11 19.65
C GLY A 212 -18.79 4.01 20.64
N ARG A 213 -19.11 3.56 21.86
CA ARG A 213 -18.15 3.53 22.96
C ARG A 213 -17.35 2.22 22.93
N ILE A 214 -16.03 2.32 23.02
CA ILE A 214 -15.17 1.18 23.30
C ILE A 214 -15.29 0.83 24.78
N GLU A 215 -15.89 -0.33 25.09
CA GLU A 215 -16.07 -0.82 26.46
C GLU A 215 -14.81 -1.49 27.01
N VAL A 216 -14.15 -2.27 26.15
CA VAL A 216 -12.91 -2.99 26.48
C VAL A 216 -11.91 -2.75 25.38
N TYR A 217 -10.69 -2.39 25.77
CA TYR A 217 -9.54 -2.32 24.89
C TYR A 217 -8.34 -2.98 25.57
N ARG A 218 -7.92 -4.13 25.06
CA ARG A 218 -6.63 -4.75 25.39
C ARG A 218 -5.88 -4.98 24.09
N SER A 219 -4.73 -4.35 23.98
CA SER A 219 -3.85 -4.48 22.84
C SER A 219 -2.94 -5.69 22.97
N ALA A 220 -2.43 -6.18 21.83
CA ALA A 220 -1.37 -7.20 21.82
C ALA A 220 -0.02 -6.61 22.25
N GLY A 221 0.94 -7.47 22.60
CA GLY A 221 2.32 -7.04 22.90
C GLY A 221 3.38 -8.10 22.56
N GLY A 222 4.51 -8.05 23.24
CA GLY A 222 5.59 -9.03 23.11
C GLY A 222 6.57 -8.77 21.96
N ASN A 223 7.56 -9.67 21.84
CA ASN A 223 8.71 -9.47 20.96
C ASN A 223 8.34 -9.30 19.46
N GLY A 224 8.74 -8.18 18.87
CA GLY A 224 8.51 -7.83 17.47
C GLY A 224 7.07 -7.45 17.17
N VAL A 225 6.37 -6.87 18.15
CA VAL A 225 5.07 -6.19 17.96
C VAL A 225 5.25 -4.72 18.33
N ARG A 226 5.00 -3.85 17.37
CA ARG A 226 4.94 -2.39 17.52
C ARG A 226 3.49 -1.95 17.31
N LEU A 227 3.03 -1.06 18.17
CA LEU A 227 1.70 -0.47 18.09
C LEU A 227 1.78 1.04 18.02
N ASP A 228 1.15 1.62 17.01
CA ASP A 228 0.98 3.06 16.85
C ASP A 228 -0.52 3.34 17.01
N GLY A 229 -0.91 3.76 18.22
CA GLY A 229 -2.30 3.97 18.60
C GLY A 229 -2.93 5.19 17.95
N GLY A 230 -4.15 5.04 17.45
CA GLY A 230 -5.04 6.16 17.12
C GLY A 230 -5.92 6.51 18.31
N ASN A 231 -7.22 6.65 18.08
CA ASN A 231 -8.21 7.00 19.12
C ASN A 231 -8.82 5.76 19.79
N ALA A 232 -7.97 4.83 20.25
CA ALA A 232 -8.43 3.56 20.81
C ALA A 232 -7.93 3.33 22.23
N TYR A 233 -8.77 3.64 23.20
CA TYR A 233 -8.61 3.26 24.60
C TYR A 233 -9.98 2.99 25.25
N ALA A 234 -9.99 2.26 26.37
CA ALA A 234 -11.22 1.94 27.08
C ALA A 234 -11.98 3.21 27.48
N GLY A 235 -13.25 3.28 27.14
CA GLY A 235 -14.12 4.44 27.38
C GLY A 235 -14.20 5.44 26.22
N THR A 236 -13.35 5.36 25.19
CA THR A 236 -13.38 6.28 24.04
C THR A 236 -14.68 6.15 23.26
N ILE A 237 -15.19 7.26 22.72
CA ILE A 237 -16.32 7.27 21.79
C ILE A 237 -15.77 7.44 20.37
N ILE A 238 -15.96 6.44 19.53
CA ILE A 238 -15.65 6.51 18.10
C ILE A 238 -16.75 7.28 17.38
N SER A 239 -16.35 8.39 16.78
CA SER A 239 -17.22 9.31 16.03
C SER A 239 -17.35 8.88 14.57
N PRO A 240 -18.51 9.12 13.91
CA PRO A 240 -18.66 8.91 12.47
C PRO A 240 -17.91 9.94 11.59
N HIS A 241 -17.32 10.98 12.19
CA HIS A 241 -16.81 12.14 11.44
C HIS A 241 -15.38 11.99 10.90
N TYR A 242 -14.63 11.00 11.36
CA TYR A 242 -13.22 10.79 10.98
C TYR A 242 -13.00 9.36 10.46
N ASP A 243 -11.76 9.06 10.08
CA ASP A 243 -11.37 7.69 9.74
C ASP A 243 -11.64 6.73 10.92
N SER A 244 -12.03 5.52 10.56
CA SER A 244 -12.33 4.36 11.39
C SER A 244 -11.12 3.69 12.06
N MET A 245 -9.90 4.19 11.82
CA MET A 245 -8.67 3.60 12.34
C MET A 245 -8.59 3.66 13.87
N LEU A 246 -8.40 2.49 14.49
CA LEU A 246 -8.20 2.34 15.93
C LEU A 246 -6.70 2.32 16.29
N VAL A 247 -5.94 1.44 15.63
CA VAL A 247 -4.52 1.23 15.92
C VAL A 247 -3.84 0.58 14.71
N LYS A 248 -2.59 0.97 14.45
CA LYS A 248 -1.74 0.25 13.49
C LYS A 248 -0.95 -0.79 14.27
N CYS A 249 -1.05 -2.04 13.84
CA CYS A 249 -0.25 -3.13 14.38
C CYS A 249 0.83 -3.46 13.35
N SER A 250 2.09 -3.24 13.72
CA SER A 250 3.25 -3.64 12.92
C SER A 250 3.94 -4.79 13.62
N CYS A 251 4.28 -5.85 12.89
CA CYS A 251 5.07 -6.94 13.41
C CYS A 251 6.37 -7.07 12.61
N SER A 252 7.43 -7.53 13.25
CA SER A 252 8.74 -7.77 12.61
C SER A 252 9.34 -9.13 13.01
N GLY A 253 10.12 -9.72 12.10
CA GLY A 253 10.76 -11.02 12.30
C GLY A 253 11.79 -11.36 11.23
N SER A 254 12.62 -12.38 11.47
CA SER A 254 13.72 -12.75 10.58
C SER A 254 13.28 -13.33 9.23
N THR A 255 12.05 -13.86 9.14
CA THR A 255 11.49 -14.39 7.89
C THR A 255 10.05 -13.94 7.71
N TYR A 256 9.58 -13.95 6.46
CA TYR A 256 8.19 -13.62 6.10
C TYR A 256 7.17 -14.46 6.89
N GLU A 257 7.40 -15.77 7.01
CA GLU A 257 6.47 -16.65 7.72
C GLU A 257 6.46 -16.38 9.24
N ILE A 258 7.62 -16.04 9.83
CA ILE A 258 7.69 -15.67 11.25
C ILE A 258 6.87 -14.40 11.51
N VAL A 259 7.03 -13.36 10.69
CA VAL A 259 6.28 -12.11 10.87
C VAL A 259 4.79 -12.30 10.63
N ARG A 260 4.39 -13.09 9.62
CA ARG A 260 2.98 -13.42 9.36
C ARG A 260 2.33 -14.12 10.56
N ARG A 261 3.00 -15.13 11.14
CA ARG A 261 2.52 -15.82 12.35
C ARG A 261 2.44 -14.90 13.57
N LYS A 262 3.43 -14.00 13.74
CA LYS A 262 3.40 -12.99 14.80
C LYS A 262 2.21 -12.05 14.65
N MET A 263 1.92 -11.58 13.44
CA MET A 263 0.76 -10.73 13.16
C MET A 263 -0.55 -11.45 13.46
N ILE A 264 -0.71 -12.70 13.02
CA ILE A 264 -1.88 -13.53 13.34
C ILE A 264 -2.05 -13.66 14.86
N ARG A 265 -0.98 -13.98 15.59
CA ARG A 265 -1.02 -14.08 17.06
C ARG A 265 -1.42 -12.75 17.69
N ALA A 266 -0.83 -11.63 17.26
CA ALA A 266 -1.16 -10.31 17.77
C ALA A 266 -2.65 -9.98 17.54
N LEU A 267 -3.16 -10.19 16.33
CA LEU A 267 -4.57 -9.99 15.99
C LEU A 267 -5.52 -10.86 16.83
N ILE A 268 -5.16 -12.12 17.10
CA ILE A 268 -5.93 -13.02 17.98
C ILE A 268 -5.91 -12.55 19.45
N GLU A 269 -4.86 -11.86 19.89
CA GLU A 269 -4.71 -11.39 21.27
C GLU A 269 -5.52 -10.13 21.57
N PHE A 270 -5.75 -9.27 20.57
CA PHE A 270 -6.57 -8.08 20.72
C PHE A 270 -7.95 -8.40 21.31
N ARG A 271 -8.38 -7.61 22.29
CA ARG A 271 -9.74 -7.63 22.84
C ARG A 271 -10.32 -6.24 22.72
N ILE A 272 -11.21 -6.06 21.76
CA ILE A 272 -11.92 -4.81 21.52
C ILE A 272 -13.42 -5.14 21.65
N ARG A 273 -14.12 -4.46 22.56
CA ARG A 273 -15.58 -4.60 22.76
C ARG A 273 -16.25 -3.23 22.70
N GLY A 274 -17.54 -3.24 22.35
CA GLY A 274 -18.37 -2.04 22.19
C GLY A 274 -18.49 -1.55 20.75
N VAL A 275 -17.54 -1.90 19.88
CA VAL A 275 -17.59 -1.66 18.42
C VAL A 275 -17.12 -2.90 17.66
N LYS A 276 -17.59 -3.06 16.41
CA LYS A 276 -17.05 -4.03 15.45
C LYS A 276 -15.63 -3.65 15.02
N THR A 277 -14.89 -4.63 14.51
CA THR A 277 -13.56 -4.41 13.94
C THR A 277 -13.34 -5.27 12.71
N ASN A 278 -12.39 -4.85 11.87
CA ASN A 278 -11.96 -5.60 10.70
C ASN A 278 -11.02 -6.78 11.00
N ILE A 279 -10.72 -7.08 12.27
CA ILE A 279 -9.79 -8.15 12.69
C ILE A 279 -10.14 -9.53 12.09
N PRO A 280 -11.41 -9.99 12.07
CA PRO A 280 -11.74 -11.28 11.48
C PRO A 280 -11.38 -11.36 10.00
N PHE A 281 -11.55 -10.27 9.25
CA PHE A 281 -11.14 -10.19 7.85
C PHE A 281 -9.61 -10.25 7.70
N LEU A 282 -8.87 -9.50 8.52
CA LEU A 282 -7.40 -9.54 8.51
C LEU A 282 -6.87 -10.94 8.80
N LEU A 283 -7.49 -11.69 9.72
CA LEU A 283 -7.11 -13.08 10.00
C LEU A 283 -7.32 -13.99 8.79
N THR A 284 -8.48 -13.92 8.14
CA THR A 284 -8.76 -14.68 6.91
C THR A 284 -7.79 -14.33 5.79
N LEU A 285 -7.49 -13.05 5.62
CA LEU A 285 -6.53 -12.55 4.64
C LEU A 285 -5.12 -13.10 4.87
N LEU A 286 -4.62 -13.04 6.10
CA LEU A 286 -3.27 -13.49 6.45
C LEU A 286 -3.10 -15.02 6.41
N THR A 287 -4.19 -15.79 6.43
CA THR A 287 -4.18 -17.25 6.29
C THR A 287 -4.47 -17.73 4.87
N HIS A 288 -4.83 -16.82 3.95
CA HIS A 288 -5.10 -17.17 2.56
C HIS A 288 -3.82 -17.58 1.81
N PRO A 289 -3.82 -18.65 0.99
CA PRO A 289 -2.63 -19.14 0.28
C PRO A 289 -1.91 -18.05 -0.54
N VAL A 290 -2.65 -17.21 -1.27
CA VAL A 290 -2.10 -16.09 -2.05
C VAL A 290 -1.31 -15.11 -1.18
N PHE A 291 -1.78 -14.83 0.05
CA PHE A 291 -1.03 -13.99 0.99
C PHE A 291 0.22 -14.71 1.50
N ILE A 292 0.07 -15.97 1.91
CA ILE A 292 1.19 -16.81 2.39
C ILE A 292 2.31 -16.87 1.35
N GLU A 293 1.97 -17.03 0.07
CA GLU A 293 2.91 -17.12 -1.03
C GLU A 293 3.50 -15.75 -1.42
N GLY A 294 2.79 -14.66 -1.21
CA GLY A 294 3.20 -13.30 -1.60
C GLY A 294 2.83 -12.94 -3.04
N THR A 295 1.91 -13.68 -3.65
CA THR A 295 1.50 -13.60 -5.06
C THR A 295 0.28 -12.70 -5.29
N TYR A 296 -0.09 -11.90 -4.29
CA TYR A 296 -1.19 -10.94 -4.35
C TYR A 296 -0.89 -9.74 -5.27
N TRP A 297 -1.96 -9.12 -5.76
CA TRP A 297 -2.01 -7.97 -6.67
C TRP A 297 -3.05 -6.93 -6.18
N THR A 298 -3.09 -5.76 -6.81
CA THR A 298 -3.92 -4.60 -6.36
C THR A 298 -5.42 -4.86 -6.23
N THR A 299 -5.99 -5.82 -6.97
CA THR A 299 -7.42 -6.18 -6.87
C THR A 299 -7.64 -7.51 -6.16
N PHE A 300 -6.63 -8.06 -5.49
CA PHE A 300 -6.71 -9.38 -4.83
C PHE A 300 -7.91 -9.49 -3.88
N ILE A 301 -8.17 -8.49 -3.04
CA ILE A 301 -9.31 -8.53 -2.11
C ILE A 301 -10.64 -8.51 -2.87
N ASP A 302 -10.74 -7.65 -3.88
CA ASP A 302 -11.95 -7.47 -4.68
C ASP A 302 -12.26 -8.72 -5.55
N ASP A 303 -11.22 -9.44 -5.99
CA ASP A 303 -11.29 -10.64 -6.83
C ASP A 303 -11.48 -11.94 -6.03
N THR A 304 -11.43 -11.90 -4.69
CA THR A 304 -11.42 -13.11 -3.83
C THR A 304 -12.58 -13.13 -2.83
N PRO A 305 -13.80 -13.52 -3.26
CA PRO A 305 -14.99 -13.57 -2.39
C PRO A 305 -14.83 -14.45 -1.13
N GLN A 306 -13.95 -15.45 -1.18
CA GLN A 306 -13.66 -16.35 -0.05
C GLN A 306 -13.14 -15.60 1.18
N LEU A 307 -12.50 -14.44 0.99
CA LEU A 307 -11.99 -13.62 2.11
C LEU A 307 -13.10 -13.11 3.03
N PHE A 308 -14.34 -13.05 2.53
CA PHE A 308 -15.50 -12.60 3.30
C PHE A 308 -16.25 -13.73 4.02
N GLN A 309 -15.84 -14.98 3.82
CA GLN A 309 -16.37 -16.16 4.54
C GLN A 309 -15.65 -16.30 5.89
N MET A 310 -15.80 -15.30 6.75
CA MET A 310 -15.13 -15.26 8.05
C MET A 310 -15.73 -16.26 9.04
N VAL A 311 -14.88 -16.89 9.83
CA VAL A 311 -15.32 -17.74 10.94
C VAL A 311 -15.98 -16.87 12.01
N SER A 312 -17.28 -17.06 12.25
CA SER A 312 -17.98 -16.39 13.34
C SER A 312 -17.44 -16.88 14.69
N SER A 313 -17.08 -15.97 15.60
CA SER A 313 -16.79 -16.38 16.97
C SER A 313 -18.06 -16.93 17.62
N GLN A 314 -17.98 -18.15 18.16
CA GLN A 314 -19.03 -18.69 19.00
C GLN A 314 -18.97 -17.99 20.36
N ASN A 315 -19.96 -17.18 20.67
CA ASN A 315 -20.16 -16.65 22.02
C ASN A 315 -21.06 -17.66 22.75
N ARG A 316 -20.45 -18.61 23.45
CA ARG A 316 -21.15 -19.62 24.24
C ARG A 316 -21.71 -19.03 25.53
#